data_AF-A0A0N0AF76-F1
#
_entry.id   AF-A0A0N0AF76-F1
#
_cell.length_a   1.000
_cell.length_b   1.000
_cell.length_c   1.000
_cell.angle_alpha   90.00
_cell.angle_beta   90.00
_cell.angle_gamma   90.00
#
_symmetry.space_group_name_H-M   'P 1'
#
loop_
_entity.id
_entity.type
_entity.pdbx_description
1 polymer ?
#
loop_
_entity_poly.entity_id
_entity_poly.type
_entity_poly.pdbx_seq_one_letter_code
_entity_poly.pdbx_strand_id
1 'polypeptide(L)'
;GKAAKMGDYLRYSMYDKYFKKVGNCVGPAACPAGTGKDASFYLMSWYYAWGGATDTSAGWAWRIGSSHAHGGYQNPLAAYALANYAPLKPKSATGQADWAKSMDRQLEFYRW
;
A
#
# COMPACT_ATOMS: atom_id res chain seq x y z
N GLY A 1 -9.32 -14.47 -8.90
CA GLY A 1 -9.91 -13.82 -10.10
C GLY A 1 -9.29 -12.46 -10.36
N LYS A 2 -9.82 -11.68 -11.33
CA LYS A 2 -9.34 -10.33 -11.66
C LYS A 2 -9.39 -9.36 -10.46
N ALA A 3 -10.46 -9.40 -9.67
CA ALA A 3 -10.61 -8.57 -8.47
C ALA A 3 -9.53 -8.87 -7.40
N ALA A 4 -9.25 -10.15 -7.13
CA ALA A 4 -8.15 -10.53 -6.23
C ALA A 4 -6.79 -10.01 -6.70
N LYS A 5 -6.53 -10.04 -8.02
CA LYS A 5 -5.30 -9.46 -8.59
C LYS A 5 -5.27 -7.94 -8.45
N MET A 6 -6.38 -7.25 -8.68
CA MET A 6 -6.49 -5.81 -8.45
C MET A 6 -6.18 -5.46 -7.00
N GLY A 7 -6.78 -6.16 -6.04
CA GLY A 7 -6.48 -5.99 -4.61
C GLY A 7 -5.03 -6.31 -4.25
N ASP A 8 -4.39 -7.25 -4.95
CA ASP A 8 -2.97 -7.57 -4.75
C ASP A 8 -2.05 -6.39 -5.09
N TYR A 9 -2.31 -5.73 -6.23
CA TYR A 9 -1.56 -4.53 -6.67
C TYR A 9 -1.96 -3.27 -5.91
N LEU A 10 -3.21 -3.16 -5.50
CA LEU A 10 -3.71 -2.02 -4.73
C LEU A 10 -2.93 -1.81 -3.42
N ARG A 11 -2.25 -2.85 -2.91
CA ARG A 11 -1.31 -2.73 -1.78
C ARG A 11 -0.20 -1.69 -1.98
N TYR A 12 0.11 -1.25 -3.21
CA TYR A 12 1.01 -0.11 -3.41
C TYR A 12 0.52 1.16 -2.72
N SER A 13 -0.79 1.35 -2.53
CA SER A 13 -1.33 2.49 -1.78
C SER A 13 -1.06 2.41 -0.27
N MET A 14 -0.56 1.28 0.25
CA MET A 14 -0.27 1.11 1.68
C MET A 14 1.11 1.65 2.09
N TYR A 15 1.94 2.02 1.12
CA TYR A 15 3.34 2.42 1.35
C TYR A 15 3.53 3.92 1.30
N ASP A 16 4.49 4.40 2.08
CA ASP A 16 5.03 5.77 1.97
C ASP A 16 5.41 6.08 0.51
N LYS A 17 5.25 7.35 0.10
CA LYS A 17 5.51 7.79 -1.27
C LYS A 17 6.87 7.33 -1.79
N TYR A 18 7.90 7.40 -0.97
CA TYR A 18 9.27 7.04 -1.34
C TYR A 18 9.80 5.85 -0.53
N PHE A 19 8.90 5.00 -0.04
CA PHE A 19 9.23 3.83 0.76
C PHE A 19 10.12 4.17 1.98
N LYS A 20 9.90 5.33 2.59
CA LYS A 20 10.51 5.71 3.86
C LYS A 20 9.87 4.94 5.01
N LYS A 21 10.66 4.69 6.06
CA LYS A 21 10.15 4.04 7.27
C LYS A 21 9.05 4.90 7.91
N VAL A 22 7.93 4.27 8.25
CA VAL A 22 6.79 4.94 8.87
C VAL A 22 7.08 5.29 10.33
N GLY A 23 6.65 6.48 10.75
CA GLY A 23 6.73 6.97 12.13
C GLY A 23 7.87 7.96 12.32
N ASN A 24 7.54 9.16 12.83
CA ASN A 24 8.48 10.26 13.11
C ASN A 24 9.42 10.60 11.93
N CYS A 25 8.91 10.46 10.71
CA CYS A 25 9.63 10.79 9.48
C CYS A 25 9.61 12.32 9.26
N VAL A 26 10.50 13.03 9.95
CA VAL A 26 10.63 14.49 9.88
C VAL A 26 11.96 14.85 9.23
N GLY A 27 11.91 15.68 8.19
CA GLY A 27 13.08 16.06 7.41
C GLY A 27 13.43 14.99 6.34
N PRO A 28 13.41 15.32 5.05
CA PRO A 28 13.57 14.33 3.98
C PRO A 28 14.94 13.65 3.98
N ALA A 29 15.99 14.34 4.45
CA ALA A 29 17.35 13.82 4.56
C ALA A 29 17.56 12.94 5.80
N ALA A 30 16.84 13.21 6.90
CA ALA A 30 16.98 12.46 8.16
C ALA A 30 16.10 11.21 8.19
N CYS A 31 14.96 11.23 7.48
CA CYS A 31 14.04 10.11 7.47
C CYS A 31 14.65 8.88 6.76
N PRO A 32 14.80 7.74 7.46
CA PRO A 32 15.47 6.58 6.90
C PRO A 32 14.60 5.88 5.84
N ALA A 33 15.27 5.22 4.90
CA ALA A 33 14.60 4.29 4.00
C ALA A 33 14.02 3.11 4.79
N GLY A 34 12.86 2.61 4.38
CA GLY A 34 12.29 1.39 4.94
C GLY A 34 12.98 0.14 4.42
N THR A 35 12.90 -0.94 5.20
CA THR A 35 13.29 -2.30 4.81
C THR A 35 12.11 -3.25 5.02
N GLY A 36 11.81 -4.05 3.99
CA GLY A 36 10.66 -4.95 4.04
C GLY A 36 9.34 -4.16 4.08
N LYS A 37 8.59 -4.26 5.18
CA LYS A 37 7.24 -3.69 5.32
C LYS A 37 7.14 -2.55 6.32
N ASP A 38 8.24 -2.06 6.87
CA ASP A 38 8.23 -0.91 7.80
C ASP A 38 7.95 0.44 7.09
N ALA A 39 7.96 0.47 5.76
CA ALA A 39 7.46 1.57 4.93
C ALA A 39 5.94 1.50 4.68
N SER A 40 5.26 0.42 5.10
CA SER A 40 3.81 0.28 4.98
C SER A 40 3.12 0.84 6.22
N PHE A 41 2.25 1.81 6.06
CA PHE A 41 1.34 2.27 7.12
C PHE A 41 -0.02 1.57 7.05
N TYR A 42 -0.21 0.63 6.11
CA TYR A 42 -1.39 -0.24 6.00
C TYR A 42 -2.75 0.46 5.85
N LEU A 43 -2.76 1.72 5.43
CA LEU A 43 -3.97 2.45 5.04
C LEU A 43 -4.03 2.60 3.52
N MET A 44 -5.20 2.90 3.00
CA MET A 44 -5.34 3.33 1.61
C MET A 44 -4.98 4.81 1.50
N SER A 45 -3.80 5.09 0.95
CA SER A 45 -3.38 6.47 0.69
C SER A 45 -4.07 7.10 -0.52
N TRP A 46 -3.82 8.40 -0.70
CA TRP A 46 -4.40 9.20 -1.77
C TRP A 46 -4.18 8.62 -3.18
N TYR A 47 -3.04 7.98 -3.41
CA TYR A 47 -2.71 7.31 -4.66
C TYR A 47 -1.52 6.37 -4.49
N TYR A 48 -1.31 5.54 -5.52
CA TYR A 48 0.00 5.06 -5.91
C TYR A 48 0.19 5.40 -7.39
N ALA A 49 1.44 5.53 -7.83
CA ALA A 49 1.74 5.86 -9.22
C ALA A 49 2.97 5.08 -9.71
N TRP A 50 3.09 4.98 -11.03
CA TRP A 50 4.18 4.30 -11.69
C TRP A 50 4.45 4.95 -13.05
N GLY A 51 5.66 4.77 -13.57
CA GLY A 51 6.05 5.26 -14.87
C GLY A 51 7.36 4.64 -15.34
N GLY A 52 7.77 4.99 -16.56
CA GLY A 52 9.00 4.52 -17.17
C GLY A 52 9.27 5.22 -18.48
N ALA A 53 10.48 5.02 -19.00
CA ALA A 53 10.87 5.56 -20.30
C ALA A 53 10.04 4.93 -21.42
N THR A 54 9.67 5.75 -22.41
CA THR A 54 9.14 5.24 -23.70
C THR A 54 10.26 4.84 -24.66
N ASP A 55 11.45 5.42 -24.48
CA ASP A 55 12.66 5.06 -25.21
C ASP A 55 13.25 3.75 -24.66
N THR A 56 13.37 2.75 -25.54
CA THR A 56 13.92 1.44 -25.21
C THR A 56 15.39 1.47 -24.82
N SER A 57 16.12 2.54 -25.15
CA SER A 57 17.53 2.72 -24.80
C SER A 57 17.77 3.32 -23.40
N ALA A 58 16.76 3.91 -22.78
CA ALA A 58 16.92 4.61 -21.49
C ALA A 58 16.88 3.69 -20.25
N GLY A 59 16.16 2.57 -20.31
CA GLY A 59 16.24 1.50 -19.32
C GLY A 59 15.74 1.80 -17.89
N TRP A 60 14.92 2.83 -17.68
CA TRP A 60 14.43 3.21 -16.34
C TRP A 60 12.91 3.11 -16.17
N ALA A 61 12.49 2.81 -14.94
CA ALA A 61 11.10 2.80 -14.49
C ALA A 61 11.03 3.15 -12.99
N TRP A 62 9.85 3.56 -12.52
CA TRP A 62 9.65 3.94 -11.12
C TRP A 62 8.24 3.57 -10.63
N ARG A 63 8.12 3.47 -9.30
CA ARG A 63 6.86 3.34 -8.57
C ARG A 63 6.92 4.19 -7.30
N ILE A 64 5.78 4.72 -6.89
CA ILE A 64 5.61 5.44 -5.62
C ILE A 64 4.27 5.03 -4.98
N GLY A 65 4.22 5.03 -3.66
CA GLY A 65 2.96 5.06 -2.91
C GLY A 65 2.47 6.50 -2.73
N SER A 66 1.87 6.79 -1.58
CA SER A 66 1.59 8.15 -1.12
C SER A 66 1.66 8.19 0.40
N SER A 67 2.31 9.21 0.96
CA SER A 67 2.47 9.38 2.42
C SER A 67 1.23 9.96 3.11
N HIS A 68 0.14 10.22 2.37
CA HIS A 68 -1.08 10.85 2.87
C HIS A 68 -2.26 9.89 2.75
N ALA A 69 -2.90 9.57 3.87
CA ALA A 69 -4.12 8.78 3.92
C ALA A 69 -5.30 9.66 4.37
N HIS A 70 -6.45 9.46 3.72
CA HIS A 70 -7.68 10.20 4.00
C HIS A 70 -8.78 9.23 4.44
N GLY A 71 -9.54 9.56 5.49
CA GLY A 71 -10.57 8.67 6.05
C GLY A 71 -11.59 8.20 5.01
N GLY A 72 -11.99 9.08 4.09
CA GLY A 72 -12.94 8.74 3.01
C GLY A 72 -12.44 7.74 1.97
N TYR A 73 -11.14 7.40 1.94
CA TYR A 73 -10.57 6.42 1.00
C TYR A 73 -10.44 5.03 1.61
N GLN A 74 -10.58 4.89 2.93
CA GLN A 74 -10.52 3.58 3.56
C GLN A 74 -11.75 2.77 3.16
N ASN A 75 -11.58 1.45 3.07
CA ASN A 75 -12.65 0.53 2.71
C ASN A 75 -12.47 -0.79 3.48
N PRO A 76 -12.93 -0.86 4.75
CA PRO A 76 -12.79 -2.05 5.58
C PRO A 76 -13.49 -3.28 4.99
N LEU A 77 -14.56 -3.09 4.22
CA LEU A 77 -15.26 -4.18 3.52
C LEU A 77 -14.36 -4.83 2.45
N ALA A 78 -13.69 -4.02 1.63
CA ALA A 78 -12.73 -4.53 0.64
C ALA A 78 -11.55 -5.21 1.32
N ALA A 79 -11.03 -4.64 2.41
CA ALA A 79 -9.95 -5.24 3.18
C ALA A 79 -10.36 -6.61 3.77
N TYR A 80 -11.56 -6.69 4.37
CA TYR A 80 -12.13 -7.95 4.87
C TYR A 80 -12.25 -9.00 3.76
N ALA A 81 -12.81 -8.63 2.60
CA ALA A 81 -12.98 -9.54 1.48
C ALA A 81 -11.63 -10.08 0.97
N LEU A 82 -10.62 -9.22 0.83
CA LEU A 82 -9.29 -9.62 0.38
C LEU A 82 -8.50 -10.41 1.42
N ALA A 83 -8.83 -10.26 2.71
CA ALA A 83 -8.21 -11.00 3.81
C ALA A 83 -8.86 -12.36 4.09
N ASN A 84 -10.20 -12.47 4.00
CA ASN A 84 -10.96 -13.58 4.57
C ASN A 84 -11.86 -14.32 3.58
N TYR A 85 -12.29 -13.67 2.49
CA TYR A 85 -13.20 -14.30 1.53
C TYR A 85 -12.43 -15.07 0.46
N ALA A 86 -12.46 -16.41 0.52
CA ALA A 86 -11.62 -17.27 -0.30
C ALA A 86 -11.64 -16.96 -1.82
N PRO A 87 -12.80 -16.65 -2.46
CA PRO A 87 -12.82 -16.28 -3.87
C PRO A 87 -12.07 -14.98 -4.23
N LEU A 88 -11.87 -14.08 -3.26
CA LEU A 88 -11.18 -12.80 -3.42
C LEU A 88 -9.78 -12.75 -2.79
N LYS A 89 -9.33 -13.82 -2.11
CA LYS A 89 -7.97 -13.90 -1.55
C LYS A 89 -6.90 -13.67 -2.64
N PRO A 90 -5.96 -12.71 -2.46
CA PRO A 90 -4.82 -12.53 -3.36
C PRO A 90 -3.96 -13.80 -3.45
N LYS A 91 -3.37 -14.04 -4.63
CA LYS A 91 -2.51 -15.21 -4.85
C LYS A 91 -1.08 -15.01 -4.35
N SER A 92 -0.64 -13.77 -4.15
CA SER A 92 0.70 -13.50 -3.62
C SER A 92 0.87 -14.05 -2.20
N ALA A 93 2.10 -14.45 -1.87
CA ALA A 93 2.43 -15.11 -0.60
C ALA A 93 2.00 -14.31 0.64
N THR A 94 1.94 -12.97 0.54
CA THR A 94 1.65 -12.10 1.69
C THR A 94 0.45 -11.17 1.48
N GLY A 95 -0.21 -11.22 0.32
CA GLY A 95 -1.30 -10.29 0.00
C GLY A 95 -2.47 -10.39 0.98
N GLN A 96 -2.87 -11.61 1.34
CA GLN A 96 -3.92 -11.84 2.34
C GLN A 96 -3.55 -11.26 3.72
N ALA A 97 -2.33 -11.52 4.19
CA ALA A 97 -1.88 -11.06 5.50
C ALA A 97 -1.78 -9.52 5.57
N ASP A 98 -1.38 -8.87 4.48
CA ASP A 98 -1.35 -7.41 4.40
C ASP A 98 -2.74 -6.78 4.45
N TRP A 99 -3.72 -7.39 3.77
CA TRP A 99 -5.10 -6.93 3.83
C TRP A 99 -5.74 -7.16 5.19
N ALA A 100 -5.40 -8.26 5.88
CA ALA A 100 -5.84 -8.47 7.26
C ALA A 100 -5.33 -7.36 8.17
N LYS A 101 -4.04 -7.05 8.11
CA LYS A 101 -3.45 -5.95 8.89
C LYS A 101 -3.99 -4.57 8.48
N SER A 102 -4.30 -4.37 7.20
CA SER A 102 -4.93 -3.14 6.71
C SER A 102 -6.35 -2.98 7.21
N MET A 103 -7.13 -4.06 7.30
CA MET A 103 -8.48 -4.02 7.87
C MET A 103 -8.46 -3.48 9.30
N ASP A 104 -7.62 -4.06 10.16
CA ASP A 104 -7.49 -3.63 11.56
C ASP A 104 -7.04 -2.17 11.63
N ARG A 105 -6.01 -1.80 10.85
CA ARG A 105 -5.46 -0.43 10.83
C ARG A 105 -6.47 0.61 10.33
N GLN A 106 -7.32 0.26 9.36
CA GLN A 106 -8.38 1.15 8.88
C GLN A 106 -9.45 1.38 9.96
N LEU A 107 -9.83 0.35 10.71
CA LEU A 107 -10.78 0.47 11.82
C LEU A 107 -10.19 1.28 12.98
N GLU A 108 -8.91 1.10 13.30
CA GLU A 108 -8.18 1.95 14.25
C GLU A 108 -8.19 3.42 13.79
N PHE A 109 -7.87 3.67 12.52
CA PHE A 109 -7.80 5.02 11.95
C PHE A 109 -9.15 5.75 11.93
N TYR A 110 -10.26 5.04 11.75
CA TYR A 110 -11.60 5.66 11.87
C TYR A 110 -11.97 6.05 13.30
N ARG A 111 -11.38 5.39 14.30
CA ARG A 111 -11.70 5.61 15.72
C ARG A 111 -10.80 6.63 16.40
N TRP A 112 -9.60 6.83 15.88
CA TRP A 112 -8.62 7.80 16.36
C TRP A 112 -9.06 9.24 16.06
#